data_AF-A0AAJ2CP70-F1
#
_entry.id   AF-A0AAJ2CP70-F1
#
_cell.length_a   1.000
_cell.length_b   1.000
_cell.length_c   1.000
_cell.angle_alpha   90.00
_cell.angle_beta   90.00
_cell.angle_gamma   90.00
#
_symmetry.space_group_name_H-M   'P 1'
#
loop_
_entity.id
_entity.type
_entity.pdbx_description
1 polymer ?
#
loop_
_entity_poly.entity_id
_entity_poly.type
_entity_poly.pdbx_seq_one_letter_code
_entity_poly.pdbx_strand_id
1 'polypeptide(L)'
;MLIIDTPYNTTSKLRNLAKENVQTIIRYYNFSNSRTFPDKCLTLIEAQSICAQGMNIAVVFQQRQNNADDFSEIKGYEAGRRAYRYAHNDIGQPDGSGIYFSVDFDASANEITSNIVPYFQGVQRAFNEVSGGQPAYRVGVYGSGATASALSKSNLCSLIWLAMSSGFRGTKEAIKNGAYHIQQKAPAAKLGGLDLDFNLINPQHTDDFGAFVLAVESSTDTLPPVAATHEVIARTSLRLRGGPGTEYSVVSSLKPGQQVIAKPANTEWSSIDLQGDGLIDGFAASAFLKELN
;
A
#
# COMPACT_ATOMS: atom_id res chain seq x y z
N MET A 1 -11.21 3.76 -16.54
CA MET A 1 -10.79 3.32 -15.20
C MET A 1 -10.60 4.54 -14.33
N LEU A 2 -11.34 4.66 -13.21
CA LEU A 2 -11.13 5.73 -12.24
C LEU A 2 -10.09 5.29 -11.22
N ILE A 3 -8.96 5.99 -11.17
CA ILE A 3 -7.84 5.73 -10.27
C ILE A 3 -7.72 6.93 -9.32
N ILE A 4 -7.60 6.66 -8.04
CA ILE A 4 -7.37 7.69 -7.02
C ILE A 4 -6.12 7.36 -6.23
N ASP A 5 -5.48 8.37 -5.66
CA ASP A 5 -4.51 8.20 -4.59
C ASP A 5 -4.91 9.04 -3.38
N THR A 6 -4.55 8.56 -2.19
CA THR A 6 -4.91 9.24 -0.94
C THR A 6 -3.95 8.81 0.17
N PRO A 7 -3.50 9.71 1.04
CA PRO A 7 -2.66 9.36 2.19
C PRO A 7 -3.49 8.89 3.40
N TYR A 8 -4.80 8.73 3.29
CA TYR A 8 -5.67 8.33 4.39
C TYR A 8 -6.20 6.91 4.23
N ASN A 9 -6.51 6.24 5.34
CA ASN A 9 -7.13 4.93 5.33
C ASN A 9 -8.51 4.98 4.67
N THR A 10 -8.73 4.06 3.75
CA THR A 10 -9.92 4.06 2.89
C THR A 10 -11.05 3.15 3.38
N THR A 11 -10.82 2.29 4.39
CA THR A 11 -11.75 1.22 4.81
C THR A 11 -13.17 1.74 5.08
N SER A 12 -13.31 2.84 5.82
CA SER A 12 -14.63 3.43 6.14
C SER A 12 -15.35 4.05 4.94
N LYS A 13 -14.65 4.22 3.81
CA LYS A 13 -15.10 4.96 2.62
C LYS A 13 -15.30 4.07 1.41
N LEU A 14 -14.85 2.81 1.44
CA LEU A 14 -14.84 1.93 0.27
C LEU A 14 -16.20 1.77 -0.41
N ARG A 15 -17.30 1.68 0.35
CA ARG A 15 -18.66 1.62 -0.21
C ARG A 15 -19.04 2.87 -1.02
N ASN A 16 -18.58 4.05 -0.59
CA ASN A 16 -18.79 5.28 -1.34
C ASN A 16 -17.89 5.33 -2.57
N LEU A 17 -16.61 4.94 -2.42
CA LEU A 17 -15.67 4.87 -3.55
C LEU A 17 -16.17 3.90 -4.64
N ALA A 18 -16.71 2.74 -4.25
CA ALA A 18 -17.30 1.78 -5.18
C ALA A 18 -18.53 2.34 -5.92
N LYS A 19 -19.42 3.08 -5.23
CA LYS A 19 -20.57 3.76 -5.88
C LYS A 19 -20.14 4.79 -6.93
N GLU A 20 -19.00 5.42 -6.70
CA GLU A 20 -18.39 6.40 -7.60
C GLU A 20 -17.54 5.73 -8.70
N ASN A 21 -17.60 4.40 -8.80
CA ASN A 21 -16.89 3.57 -9.78
C ASN A 21 -15.36 3.70 -9.71
N VAL A 22 -14.81 3.98 -8.53
CA VAL A 22 -13.37 3.86 -8.28
C VAL A 22 -12.97 2.41 -8.53
N GLN A 23 -11.94 2.23 -9.35
CA GLN A 23 -11.44 0.91 -9.77
C GLN A 23 -10.06 0.61 -9.19
N THR A 24 -9.28 1.64 -8.84
CA THR A 24 -7.96 1.46 -8.25
C THR A 24 -7.69 2.54 -7.21
N ILE A 25 -7.16 2.12 -6.07
CA ILE A 25 -6.72 3.02 -5.01
C ILE A 25 -5.20 2.87 -4.87
N ILE A 26 -4.48 3.95 -5.14
CA ILE A 26 -3.04 4.01 -4.90
C ILE A 26 -2.83 4.39 -3.42
N ARG A 27 -2.12 3.53 -2.70
CA ARG A 27 -1.80 3.71 -1.27
C ARG A 27 -0.30 3.75 -1.06
N TYR A 28 0.13 4.02 0.17
CA TYR A 28 1.51 4.38 0.45
C TYR A 28 2.24 3.31 1.25
N TYR A 29 3.52 3.13 0.96
CA TYR A 29 4.52 2.63 1.90
C TYR A 29 5.39 3.80 2.37
N ASN A 30 5.94 3.69 3.57
CA ASN A 30 6.81 4.70 4.18
C ASN A 30 7.64 4.07 5.32
N PHE A 31 8.53 4.84 5.93
CA PHE A 31 9.21 4.38 7.14
C PHE A 31 8.30 4.51 8.36
N SER A 32 7.60 5.64 8.47
CA SER A 32 6.69 5.92 9.57
C SER A 32 5.63 6.94 9.16
N ASN A 33 4.41 6.73 9.68
CA ASN A 33 3.34 7.72 9.60
C ASN A 33 3.70 9.00 10.37
N SER A 34 3.12 10.11 9.97
CA SER A 34 3.34 11.42 10.60
C SER A 34 2.10 11.86 11.37
N ARG A 35 2.20 12.95 12.14
CA ARG A 35 1.01 13.55 12.78
C ARG A 35 -0.01 14.06 11.75
N THR A 36 0.45 14.50 10.59
CA THR A 36 -0.40 14.99 9.49
C THR A 36 -1.08 13.86 8.74
N PHE A 37 -0.39 12.73 8.58
CA PHE A 37 -0.90 11.54 7.90
C PHE A 37 -0.68 10.30 8.80
N PRO A 38 -1.54 10.12 9.83
CA PRO A 38 -1.37 9.09 10.86
C PRO A 38 -1.59 7.66 10.34
N ASP A 39 -2.19 7.53 9.17
CA ASP A 39 -2.67 6.30 8.53
C ASP A 39 -2.24 6.20 7.05
N LYS A 40 -1.09 6.83 6.73
CA LYS A 40 -0.51 6.83 5.39
C LYS A 40 -0.13 5.44 4.90
N CYS A 41 0.59 4.69 5.72
CA CYS A 41 1.02 3.33 5.38
C CYS A 41 -0.18 2.40 5.19
N LEU A 42 -0.30 1.80 4.01
CA LEU A 42 -1.28 0.74 3.72
C LEU A 42 -1.11 -0.41 4.69
N THR A 43 -2.19 -0.91 5.28
CA THR A 43 -2.17 -2.13 6.11
C THR A 43 -2.78 -3.32 5.36
N LEU A 44 -2.49 -4.55 5.79
CA LEU A 44 -3.09 -5.76 5.22
C LEU A 44 -4.62 -5.74 5.27
N ILE A 45 -5.19 -5.33 6.40
CA ILE A 45 -6.65 -5.25 6.58
C ILE A 45 -7.26 -4.27 5.59
N GLU A 46 -6.63 -3.11 5.41
CA GLU A 46 -7.08 -2.13 4.42
C GLU A 46 -6.97 -2.70 3.00
N ALA A 47 -5.84 -3.32 2.66
CA ALA A 47 -5.62 -3.91 1.35
C ALA A 47 -6.66 -5.00 1.01
N GLN A 48 -6.89 -5.94 1.92
CA GLN A 48 -7.93 -6.96 1.79
C GLN A 48 -9.32 -6.35 1.64
N SER A 49 -9.62 -5.29 2.41
CA SER A 49 -10.90 -4.59 2.34
C SER A 49 -11.11 -3.92 0.98
N ILE A 50 -10.08 -3.28 0.42
CA ILE A 50 -10.11 -2.68 -0.91
C ILE A 50 -10.43 -3.75 -1.96
N CYS A 51 -9.68 -4.86 -1.95
CA CYS A 51 -9.87 -5.95 -2.92
C CYS A 51 -11.22 -6.66 -2.75
N ALA A 52 -11.73 -6.80 -1.53
CA ALA A 52 -13.06 -7.36 -1.26
C ALA A 52 -14.21 -6.50 -1.82
N GLN A 53 -13.96 -5.23 -2.13
CA GLN A 53 -14.89 -4.34 -2.83
C GLN A 53 -14.68 -4.35 -4.36
N GLY A 54 -13.87 -5.28 -4.88
CA GLY A 54 -13.58 -5.41 -6.31
C GLY A 54 -12.63 -4.34 -6.86
N MET A 55 -11.92 -3.61 -5.99
CA MET A 55 -10.97 -2.58 -6.40
C MET A 55 -9.53 -3.11 -6.40
N ASN A 56 -8.71 -2.61 -7.32
CA ASN A 56 -7.28 -2.87 -7.36
C ASN A 56 -6.51 -1.92 -6.43
N ILE A 57 -5.27 -2.29 -6.12
CA ILE A 57 -4.33 -1.48 -5.35
C ILE A 57 -3.10 -1.22 -6.22
N ALA A 58 -2.57 -0.01 -6.18
CA ALA A 58 -1.18 0.23 -6.54
C ALA A 58 -0.47 0.90 -5.36
N VAL A 59 0.86 0.85 -5.29
CA VAL A 59 1.59 1.37 -4.13
C VAL A 59 2.74 2.29 -4.51
N VAL A 60 2.94 3.33 -3.70
CA VAL A 60 4.08 4.24 -3.79
C VAL A 60 4.80 4.35 -2.44
N PHE A 61 6.12 4.26 -2.44
CA PHE A 61 6.95 4.59 -1.30
C PHE A 61 7.20 6.10 -1.23
N GLN A 62 6.66 6.74 -0.18
CA GLN A 62 6.92 8.14 0.11
C GLN A 62 6.96 8.45 1.62
N GLN A 63 8.14 8.80 2.13
CA GLN A 63 8.30 9.43 3.45
C GLN A 63 8.17 10.96 3.38
N ARG A 64 8.84 11.58 2.40
CA ARG A 64 8.83 13.02 2.11
C ARG A 64 9.18 13.24 0.63
N GLN A 65 10.47 13.13 0.30
CA GLN A 65 11.01 13.10 -1.06
C GLN A 65 10.65 14.33 -1.91
N ASN A 66 10.64 15.52 -1.30
CA ASN A 66 10.25 16.79 -1.93
C ASN A 66 11.41 17.79 -2.09
N ASN A 67 12.66 17.32 -1.94
CA ASN A 67 13.89 18.11 -2.11
C ASN A 67 15.08 17.16 -2.37
N ALA A 68 16.17 17.66 -2.95
CA ALA A 68 17.32 16.84 -3.35
C ALA A 68 18.03 16.11 -2.20
N ASP A 69 18.03 16.68 -0.98
CA ASP A 69 18.69 16.06 0.18
C ASP A 69 17.99 14.77 0.62
N ASP A 70 16.75 14.52 0.19
CA ASP A 70 16.05 13.25 0.43
C ASP A 70 16.64 12.08 -0.34
N PHE A 71 17.54 12.33 -1.28
CA PHE A 71 18.01 11.34 -2.24
C PHE A 71 19.52 11.13 -2.12
N SER A 72 19.88 9.87 -1.86
CA SER A 72 21.23 9.31 -1.99
C SER A 72 21.10 7.81 -2.17
N GLU A 73 22.17 7.15 -2.60
CA GLU A 73 22.18 5.70 -2.76
C GLU A 73 21.83 4.96 -1.46
N ILE A 74 22.35 5.42 -0.31
CA ILE A 74 22.06 4.82 1.00
C ILE A 74 20.58 4.97 1.35
N LYS A 75 20.00 6.17 1.17
CA LYS A 75 18.57 6.41 1.43
C LYS A 75 17.67 5.59 0.50
N GLY A 76 18.09 5.43 -0.74
CA GLY A 76 17.41 4.58 -1.72
C GLY A 76 17.44 3.12 -1.34
N TYR A 77 18.59 2.63 -0.88
CA TYR A 77 18.72 1.27 -0.37
C TYR A 77 17.83 1.00 0.85
N GLU A 78 17.77 1.92 1.82
CA GLU A 78 16.90 1.79 2.98
C GLU A 78 15.41 1.79 2.61
N ALA A 79 15.03 2.69 1.70
CA ALA A 79 13.66 2.77 1.20
C ALA A 79 13.26 1.51 0.43
N GLY A 80 14.13 1.05 -0.48
CA GLY A 80 13.94 -0.18 -1.26
C GLY A 80 13.79 -1.40 -0.36
N ARG A 81 14.66 -1.54 0.64
CA ARG A 81 14.62 -2.66 1.60
C ARG A 81 13.35 -2.64 2.43
N ARG A 82 12.91 -1.47 2.92
CA ARG A 82 11.67 -1.30 3.68
C ARG A 82 10.45 -1.60 2.83
N ALA A 83 10.41 -1.11 1.60
CA ALA A 83 9.28 -1.30 0.69
C ALA A 83 9.15 -2.77 0.29
N TYR A 84 10.24 -3.41 -0.14
CA TYR A 84 10.23 -4.81 -0.58
C TYR A 84 9.78 -5.74 0.55
N ARG A 85 10.38 -5.62 1.74
CA ARG A 85 10.03 -6.48 2.87
C ARG A 85 8.59 -6.31 3.29
N TYR A 86 8.06 -5.10 3.23
CA TYR A 86 6.68 -4.83 3.63
C TYR A 86 5.66 -5.31 2.62
N ALA A 87 5.94 -5.10 1.34
CA ALA A 87 5.16 -5.69 0.26
C ALA A 87 5.06 -7.21 0.43
N HIS A 88 6.19 -7.88 0.68
CA HIS A 88 6.26 -9.34 0.80
C HIS A 88 5.70 -9.87 2.11
N ASN A 89 6.21 -9.39 3.25
CA ASN A 89 5.94 -10.00 4.56
C ASN A 89 4.65 -9.48 5.21
N ASP A 90 4.30 -8.21 4.99
CA ASP A 90 3.21 -7.57 5.73
C ASP A 90 1.92 -7.46 4.90
N ILE A 91 2.03 -7.25 3.59
CA ILE A 91 0.87 -7.08 2.70
C ILE A 91 0.55 -8.35 1.90
N GLY A 92 1.55 -9.19 1.63
CA GLY A 92 1.40 -10.30 0.68
C GLY A 92 1.15 -9.79 -0.74
N GLN A 93 1.76 -8.67 -1.10
CA GLN A 93 1.66 -8.09 -2.45
C GLN A 93 2.14 -9.14 -3.49
N PRO A 94 1.35 -9.44 -4.53
CA PRO A 94 1.68 -10.48 -5.50
C PRO A 94 2.92 -10.18 -6.35
N ASP A 95 3.65 -11.22 -6.72
CA ASP A 95 4.76 -11.15 -7.65
C ASP A 95 4.35 -10.53 -9.00
N GLY A 96 5.27 -9.81 -9.63
CA GLY A 96 5.05 -9.07 -10.88
C GLY A 96 4.37 -7.70 -10.71
N SER A 97 3.84 -7.38 -9.53
CA SER A 97 3.25 -6.06 -9.26
C SER A 97 4.31 -4.95 -9.06
N GLY A 98 3.87 -3.70 -9.05
CA GLY A 98 4.74 -2.52 -9.01
C GLY A 98 4.86 -1.87 -7.64
N ILE A 99 6.01 -1.26 -7.37
CA ILE A 99 6.21 -0.33 -6.25
C ILE A 99 6.83 0.95 -6.82
N TYR A 100 6.06 2.03 -6.81
CA TYR A 100 6.55 3.35 -7.21
C TYR A 100 7.40 3.97 -6.10
N PHE A 101 8.41 4.76 -6.43
CA PHE A 101 9.17 5.57 -5.48
C PHE A 101 9.04 7.05 -5.87
N SER A 102 8.68 7.90 -4.91
CA SER A 102 8.39 9.30 -5.20
C SER A 102 9.64 10.15 -5.35
N VAL A 103 9.60 11.04 -6.34
CA VAL A 103 10.42 12.23 -6.54
C VAL A 103 9.46 13.40 -6.66
N ASP A 104 9.03 13.92 -5.51
CA ASP A 104 7.89 14.85 -5.36
C ASP A 104 8.32 16.32 -5.43
N PHE A 105 9.17 16.64 -6.41
CA PHE A 105 9.59 18.00 -6.74
C PHE A 105 10.17 18.05 -8.17
N ASP A 106 10.26 19.25 -8.73
CA ASP A 106 10.86 19.45 -10.05
C ASP A 106 12.40 19.49 -9.95
N ALA A 107 13.02 18.31 -9.90
CA ALA A 107 14.47 18.17 -9.83
C ALA A 107 15.16 18.69 -11.10
N SER A 108 16.24 19.44 -10.91
CA SER A 108 17.14 19.87 -11.98
C SER A 108 17.92 18.70 -12.58
N ALA A 109 18.50 18.89 -13.77
CA ALA A 109 19.34 17.87 -14.41
C ALA A 109 20.52 17.42 -13.51
N ASN A 110 21.09 18.35 -12.75
CA ASN A 110 22.15 18.04 -11.80
C ASN A 110 21.61 17.17 -10.66
N GLU A 111 20.54 17.57 -9.98
CA GLU A 111 19.94 16.79 -8.88
C GLU A 111 19.47 15.41 -9.34
N ILE A 112 18.95 15.29 -10.57
CA ILE A 112 18.61 14.00 -11.17
C ILE A 112 19.87 13.11 -11.23
N THR A 113 20.97 13.64 -11.73
CA THR A 113 22.21 12.89 -11.93
C THR A 113 22.93 12.59 -10.62
N SER A 114 23.04 13.56 -9.72
CA SER A 114 23.85 13.46 -8.49
C SER A 114 23.11 12.86 -7.30
N ASN A 115 21.77 12.87 -7.29
CA ASN A 115 20.99 12.46 -6.13
C ASN A 115 19.97 11.38 -6.47
N ILE A 116 19.13 11.60 -7.48
CA ILE A 116 17.99 10.71 -7.78
C ILE A 116 18.46 9.41 -8.44
N VAL A 117 19.33 9.46 -9.45
CA VAL A 117 19.89 8.26 -10.07
C VAL A 117 20.57 7.36 -9.03
N PRO A 118 21.48 7.88 -8.16
CA PRO A 118 22.03 7.09 -7.05
C PRO A 118 20.97 6.50 -6.12
N TYR A 119 19.93 7.26 -5.76
CA TYR A 119 18.83 6.73 -4.94
C TYR A 119 18.17 5.50 -5.59
N PHE A 120 17.84 5.56 -6.88
CA PHE A 120 17.22 4.42 -7.56
C PHE A 120 18.18 3.24 -7.78
N GLN A 121 19.49 3.49 -7.92
CA GLN A 121 20.51 2.43 -7.86
C GLN A 121 20.48 1.70 -6.51
N GLY A 122 20.36 2.46 -5.41
CA GLY A 122 20.18 1.92 -4.06
C GLY A 122 18.91 1.07 -3.93
N VAL A 123 17.78 1.55 -4.46
CA VAL A 123 16.50 0.80 -4.49
C VAL A 123 16.67 -0.53 -5.22
N GLN A 124 17.24 -0.51 -6.43
CA GLN A 124 17.45 -1.73 -7.22
C GLN A 124 18.40 -2.70 -6.50
N ARG A 125 19.48 -2.20 -5.89
CA ARG A 125 20.37 -3.03 -5.05
C ARG A 125 19.60 -3.69 -3.91
N ALA A 126 18.76 -2.94 -3.20
CA ALA A 126 17.97 -3.50 -2.10
C ALA A 126 16.99 -4.59 -2.57
N PHE A 127 16.33 -4.38 -3.71
CA PHE A 127 15.43 -5.38 -4.29
C PHE A 127 16.19 -6.66 -4.66
N ASN A 128 17.35 -6.53 -5.30
CA ASN A 128 18.21 -7.67 -5.64
C ASN A 128 18.69 -8.41 -4.38
N GLU A 129 19.18 -7.70 -3.37
CA GLU A 129 19.71 -8.34 -2.15
C GLU A 129 18.62 -9.03 -1.32
N VAL A 130 17.47 -8.37 -1.11
CA VAL A 130 16.38 -8.93 -0.30
C VAL A 130 15.76 -10.16 -0.96
N SER A 131 15.71 -10.18 -2.29
CA SER A 131 15.12 -11.28 -3.06
C SER A 131 16.08 -12.44 -3.35
N GLY A 132 17.36 -12.35 -2.97
CA GLY A 132 18.36 -13.34 -3.37
C GLY A 132 18.68 -13.31 -4.87
N GLY A 133 18.50 -12.16 -5.53
CA GLY A 133 18.83 -11.93 -6.93
C GLY A 133 17.67 -12.17 -7.91
N GLN A 134 16.45 -12.39 -7.43
CA GLN A 134 15.25 -12.57 -8.26
C GLN A 134 14.10 -11.69 -7.74
N PRO A 135 14.14 -10.36 -7.99
CA PRO A 135 13.14 -9.44 -7.44
C PRO A 135 11.71 -9.78 -7.89
N ALA A 136 10.81 -9.92 -6.92
CA ALA A 136 9.38 -10.15 -7.18
C ALA A 136 8.64 -8.90 -7.69
N TYR A 137 9.13 -7.71 -7.35
CA TYR A 137 8.42 -6.45 -7.59
C TYR A 137 9.15 -5.56 -8.59
N ARG A 138 8.37 -4.86 -9.43
CA ARG A 138 8.88 -3.89 -10.40
C ARG A 138 9.05 -2.50 -9.78
N VAL A 139 10.19 -1.87 -10.02
CA VAL A 139 10.47 -0.50 -9.56
C VAL A 139 9.78 0.49 -10.47
N GLY A 140 8.96 1.36 -9.90
CA GLY A 140 8.37 2.51 -10.57
C GLY A 140 8.87 3.84 -10.03
N VAL A 141 8.69 4.91 -10.79
CA VAL A 141 8.93 6.29 -10.33
C VAL A 141 7.64 7.08 -10.35
N TYR A 142 7.35 7.82 -9.26
CA TYR A 142 6.43 8.95 -9.27
C TYR A 142 7.25 10.25 -9.39
N GLY A 143 7.04 11.07 -10.41
CA GLY A 143 7.82 12.31 -10.57
C GLY A 143 7.66 13.02 -11.91
N SER A 144 8.58 13.94 -12.21
CA SER A 144 8.60 14.68 -13.48
C SER A 144 8.95 13.78 -14.67
N GLY A 145 8.57 14.21 -15.89
CA GLY A 145 8.95 13.48 -17.11
C GLY A 145 10.46 13.45 -17.35
N ALA A 146 11.20 14.49 -16.91
CA ALA A 146 12.67 14.50 -16.99
C ALA A 146 13.30 13.43 -16.08
N THR A 147 12.84 13.34 -14.83
CA THR A 147 13.26 12.28 -13.90
C THR A 147 12.93 10.90 -14.46
N ALA A 148 11.68 10.71 -14.92
CA ALA A 148 11.24 9.43 -15.48
C ALA A 148 12.08 9.02 -16.71
N SER A 149 12.40 9.98 -17.59
CA SER A 149 13.25 9.73 -18.76
C SER A 149 14.65 9.28 -18.36
N ALA A 150 15.28 9.95 -17.39
CA ALA A 150 16.64 9.62 -16.94
C ALA A 150 16.72 8.23 -16.29
N LEU A 151 15.76 7.90 -15.42
CA LEU A 151 15.71 6.61 -14.76
C LEU A 151 15.41 5.45 -15.73
N SER A 152 14.48 5.67 -16.67
CA SER A 152 14.14 4.67 -17.69
C SER A 152 15.34 4.37 -18.60
N LYS A 153 16.06 5.41 -19.07
CA LYS A 153 17.28 5.23 -19.88
C LYS A 153 18.40 4.49 -19.14
N SER A 154 18.40 4.56 -17.81
CA SER A 154 19.36 3.87 -16.95
C SER A 154 18.89 2.48 -16.51
N ASN A 155 17.73 2.01 -16.99
CA ASN A 155 17.09 0.76 -16.57
C ASN A 155 16.85 0.67 -15.05
N LEU A 156 16.58 1.81 -14.40
CA LEU A 156 16.39 1.91 -12.96
C LEU A 156 14.91 1.89 -12.54
N CYS A 157 13.99 2.04 -13.50
CA CYS A 157 12.56 1.85 -13.30
C CYS A 157 11.91 1.29 -14.58
N SER A 158 10.84 0.52 -14.41
CA SER A 158 10.02 0.01 -15.51
C SER A 158 8.60 0.57 -15.52
N LEU A 159 8.18 1.24 -14.44
CA LEU A 159 6.86 1.86 -14.28
C LEU A 159 7.01 3.37 -14.07
N ILE A 160 6.09 4.15 -14.64
CA ILE A 160 6.16 5.61 -14.62
C ILE A 160 4.80 6.19 -14.25
N TRP A 161 4.78 6.91 -13.14
CA TRP A 161 3.67 7.72 -12.69
C TRP A 161 4.07 9.20 -12.76
N LEU A 162 3.48 9.96 -13.66
CA LEU A 162 3.79 11.40 -13.75
C LEU A 162 3.10 12.16 -12.61
N ALA A 163 3.88 12.98 -11.90
CA ALA A 163 3.37 13.89 -10.89
C ALA A 163 2.40 14.92 -11.47
N MET A 164 1.50 15.48 -10.63
CA MET A 164 0.39 16.31 -11.10
C MET A 164 0.81 17.52 -11.92
N SER A 165 1.95 18.14 -11.60
CA SER A 165 2.37 19.37 -12.26
C SER A 165 2.83 19.13 -13.70
N SER A 166 1.98 19.54 -14.65
CA SER A 166 2.35 19.62 -16.08
C SER A 166 3.45 20.65 -16.37
N GLY A 167 3.81 21.50 -15.40
CA GLY A 167 4.92 22.45 -15.49
C GLY A 167 6.28 21.86 -15.14
N PHE A 168 6.33 20.68 -14.51
CA PHE A 168 7.60 20.03 -14.21
C PHE A 168 8.33 19.62 -15.49
N ARG A 169 9.66 19.65 -15.44
CA ARG A 169 10.51 19.43 -16.61
C ARG A 169 10.21 18.10 -17.27
N GLY A 170 10.08 18.10 -18.60
CA GLY A 170 9.87 16.89 -19.39
C GLY A 170 8.46 16.29 -19.30
N THR A 171 7.58 16.76 -18.41
CA THR A 171 6.25 16.15 -18.19
C THR A 171 5.36 16.29 -19.44
N LYS A 172 5.36 17.44 -20.11
CA LYS A 172 4.57 17.63 -21.34
C LYS A 172 5.05 16.73 -22.48
N GLU A 173 6.36 16.59 -22.61
CA GLU A 173 7.00 15.73 -23.61
C GLU A 173 6.69 14.26 -23.33
N ALA A 174 6.77 13.83 -22.06
CA ALA A 174 6.41 12.47 -21.65
C ALA A 174 4.94 12.16 -21.96
N ILE A 175 4.02 13.09 -21.66
CA ILE A 175 2.59 12.94 -21.99
C ILE A 175 2.40 12.83 -23.50
N LYS A 176 2.98 13.77 -24.27
CA LYS A 176 2.88 13.80 -25.74
C LYS A 176 3.37 12.50 -26.37
N ASN A 177 4.45 11.94 -25.85
CA ASN A 177 5.08 10.75 -26.40
C ASN A 177 4.52 9.44 -25.83
N GLY A 178 3.53 9.49 -24.93
CA GLY A 178 3.01 8.29 -24.27
C GLY A 178 4.00 7.60 -23.33
N ALA A 179 5.08 8.28 -22.91
CA ALA A 179 6.16 7.69 -22.11
C ALA A 179 5.83 7.65 -20.60
N TYR A 180 4.66 7.12 -20.25
CA TYR A 180 4.16 6.99 -18.87
C TYR A 180 3.09 5.90 -18.76
N HIS A 181 2.83 5.39 -17.56
CA HIS A 181 1.76 4.41 -17.31
C HIS A 181 0.52 5.08 -16.72
N ILE A 182 0.73 5.92 -15.71
CA ILE A 182 -0.33 6.73 -15.07
C ILE A 182 0.16 8.17 -14.88
N GLN A 183 -0.77 9.11 -14.75
CA GLN A 183 -0.47 10.52 -14.44
C GLN A 183 -1.47 11.06 -13.43
N GLN A 184 -0.98 11.78 -12.42
CA GLN A 184 -1.84 12.47 -11.46
C GLN A 184 -2.47 13.71 -12.11
N LYS A 185 -3.69 14.06 -11.70
CA LYS A 185 -4.47 15.18 -12.24
C LYS A 185 -5.06 16.04 -11.13
N ALA A 186 -4.94 17.35 -11.33
CA ALA A 186 -5.66 18.36 -10.58
C ALA A 186 -7.11 18.52 -11.10
N PRO A 187 -8.02 19.07 -10.27
CA PRO A 187 -7.80 19.38 -8.86
C PRO A 187 -7.87 18.14 -7.97
N ALA A 188 -7.21 18.20 -6.82
CA ALA A 188 -7.52 17.34 -5.69
C ALA A 188 -9.02 17.45 -5.37
N ALA A 189 -9.61 16.38 -4.86
CA ALA A 189 -11.04 16.30 -4.62
C ALA A 189 -11.35 15.66 -3.26
N LYS A 190 -12.61 15.76 -2.86
CA LYS A 190 -13.15 15.09 -1.69
C LYS A 190 -14.31 14.20 -2.11
N LEU A 191 -14.18 12.89 -1.89
CA LEU A 191 -15.20 11.90 -2.26
C LEU A 191 -15.66 11.14 -1.01
N GLY A 192 -16.94 11.25 -0.65
CA GLY A 192 -17.45 10.64 0.60
C GLY A 192 -16.75 11.13 1.88
N GLY A 193 -16.18 12.34 1.84
CA GLY A 193 -15.41 12.94 2.94
C GLY A 193 -13.91 12.60 2.93
N LEU A 194 -13.45 11.75 2.00
CA LEU A 194 -12.04 11.39 1.83
C LEU A 194 -11.34 12.38 0.91
N ASP A 195 -10.26 13.00 1.37
CA ASP A 195 -9.38 13.80 0.51
C ASP A 195 -8.51 12.88 -0.35
N LEU A 196 -8.49 13.15 -1.66
CA LEU A 196 -7.83 12.33 -2.66
C LEU A 196 -7.38 13.14 -3.87
N ASP A 197 -6.50 12.54 -4.66
CA ASP A 197 -6.09 13.02 -5.98
C ASP A 197 -6.54 12.04 -7.06
N PHE A 198 -6.90 12.57 -8.23
CA PHE A 198 -7.28 11.74 -9.38
C PHE A 198 -6.06 11.35 -10.21
N ASN A 199 -6.12 10.16 -10.79
CA ASN A 199 -5.08 9.64 -11.67
C ASN A 199 -5.70 9.13 -12.96
N LEU A 200 -5.03 9.38 -14.08
CA LEU A 200 -5.42 8.89 -15.40
C LEU A 200 -4.42 7.85 -15.89
N ILE A 201 -4.94 6.73 -16.36
CA ILE A 201 -4.14 5.75 -17.10
C ILE A 201 -3.79 6.27 -18.48
N ASN A 202 -2.59 5.95 -18.94
CA ASN A 202 -2.21 6.15 -20.33
C ASN A 202 -3.04 5.21 -21.22
N PRO A 203 -3.80 5.72 -22.21
CA PRO A 203 -4.58 4.87 -23.11
C PRO A 203 -3.74 3.91 -23.96
N GLN A 204 -2.41 4.10 -24.02
CA GLN A 204 -1.48 3.19 -24.71
C GLN A 204 -0.94 2.06 -23.81
N HIS A 205 -1.15 2.16 -22.48
CA HIS A 205 -0.67 1.20 -21.48
C HIS A 205 -1.80 0.86 -20.51
N THR A 206 -2.96 0.45 -21.04
CA THR A 206 -4.15 0.16 -20.23
C THR A 206 -4.05 -1.12 -19.41
N ASP A 207 -3.18 -2.04 -19.83
CA ASP A 207 -3.23 -3.43 -19.39
C ASP A 207 -2.37 -3.67 -18.16
N ASP A 208 -1.39 -2.81 -17.91
CA ASP A 208 -0.45 -2.97 -16.81
C ASP A 208 0.18 -1.63 -16.40
N PHE A 209 -0.02 -1.26 -15.14
CA PHE A 209 0.68 -0.16 -14.47
C PHE A 209 1.17 -0.56 -13.07
N GLY A 210 1.33 -1.87 -12.84
CA GLY A 210 1.80 -2.42 -11.57
C GLY A 210 0.74 -2.52 -10.47
N ALA A 211 -0.54 -2.30 -10.77
CA ALA A 211 -1.62 -2.57 -9.83
C ALA A 211 -1.78 -4.08 -9.57
N PHE A 212 -2.36 -4.41 -8.43
CA PHE A 212 -2.58 -5.77 -7.99
C PHE A 212 -3.91 -5.90 -7.23
N VAL A 213 -4.35 -7.15 -7.09
CA VAL A 213 -5.37 -7.55 -6.13
C VAL A 213 -4.75 -8.57 -5.19
N LEU A 214 -5.13 -8.53 -3.92
CA LEU A 214 -4.84 -9.65 -3.02
C LEU A 214 -5.84 -10.77 -3.34
N ALA A 215 -5.38 -12.01 -3.26
CA ALA A 215 -6.28 -13.16 -3.26
C ALA A 215 -7.14 -13.07 -1.99
N VAL A 216 -8.34 -12.52 -2.13
CA VAL A 216 -9.37 -12.63 -1.10
C VAL A 216 -9.94 -14.02 -1.30
N GLU A 217 -9.74 -14.93 -0.34
CA GLU A 217 -10.37 -16.24 -0.40
C GLU A 217 -11.86 -16.04 -0.68
N SER A 218 -12.28 -16.44 -1.87
CA SER A 218 -13.67 -16.40 -2.26
C SER A 218 -14.35 -17.57 -1.54
N SER A 219 -14.76 -17.34 -0.30
CA SER A 219 -15.77 -18.20 0.32
C SER A 219 -17.05 -17.99 -0.49
N THR A 220 -17.29 -18.88 -1.45
CA THR A 220 -18.58 -19.03 -2.09
C THR A 220 -19.63 -19.26 -1.02
N ASP A 221 -20.62 -18.36 -0.99
CA ASP A 221 -21.94 -18.55 -0.40
C ASP A 221 -22.01 -18.68 1.14
N THR A 222 -22.11 -17.53 1.80
CA THR A 222 -23.23 -17.15 2.68
C THR A 222 -22.95 -15.72 3.19
N LEU A 223 -23.98 -15.02 3.65
CA LEU A 223 -23.92 -13.66 4.23
C LEU A 223 -22.62 -13.41 5.03
N PRO A 224 -22.07 -12.18 5.03
CA PRO A 224 -20.87 -11.88 5.83
C PRO A 224 -21.09 -12.39 7.25
N PRO A 225 -20.17 -13.18 7.84
CA PRO A 225 -20.34 -13.63 9.20
C PRO A 225 -20.44 -12.38 10.05
N VAL A 226 -21.63 -12.18 10.60
CA VAL A 226 -21.92 -11.12 11.55
C VAL A 226 -20.89 -11.28 12.66
N ALA A 227 -20.31 -10.17 13.11
CA ALA A 227 -19.38 -10.19 14.23
C ALA A 227 -20.08 -10.93 15.39
N ALA A 228 -19.57 -12.12 15.73
CA ALA A 228 -20.23 -13.01 16.66
C ALA A 228 -19.51 -12.95 18.00
N THR A 229 -20.29 -13.06 19.08
CA THR A 229 -19.75 -13.17 20.42
C THR A 229 -19.07 -14.53 20.55
N HIS A 230 -17.83 -14.56 20.99
CA HIS A 230 -17.07 -15.76 21.25
C HIS A 230 -16.63 -15.80 22.71
N GLU A 231 -16.46 -17.01 23.23
CA GLU A 231 -15.85 -17.29 24.52
C GLU A 231 -14.42 -17.79 24.34
N VAL A 232 -13.49 -17.27 25.13
CA VAL A 232 -12.10 -17.75 25.16
C VAL A 232 -12.02 -19.09 25.89
N ILE A 233 -11.69 -20.16 25.17
CA ILE A 233 -11.59 -21.53 25.70
C ILE A 233 -10.16 -21.98 26.03
N ALA A 234 -9.19 -21.07 25.95
CA ALA A 234 -7.82 -21.34 26.39
C ALA A 234 -7.79 -21.65 27.90
N ARG A 235 -7.03 -22.67 28.32
CA ARG A 235 -6.95 -23.10 29.73
C ARG A 235 -6.38 -22.03 30.67
N THR A 236 -5.41 -21.25 30.20
CA THR A 236 -4.66 -20.29 31.03
C THR A 236 -4.87 -18.86 30.56
N SER A 237 -4.39 -18.53 29.37
CA SER A 237 -4.61 -17.25 28.71
C SER A 237 -4.46 -17.39 27.21
N LEU A 238 -5.16 -16.53 26.47
CA LEU A 238 -5.02 -16.40 25.03
C LEU A 238 -4.32 -15.08 24.72
N ARG A 239 -3.20 -15.12 24.01
CA ARG A 239 -2.42 -13.91 23.69
C ARG A 239 -3.12 -13.11 22.60
N LEU A 240 -3.30 -11.82 22.87
CA LEU A 240 -3.71 -10.84 21.87
C LEU A 240 -2.44 -10.22 21.29
N ARG A 241 -2.31 -10.22 19.97
CA ARG A 241 -1.13 -9.77 19.25
C ARG A 241 -1.44 -8.60 18.32
N GLY A 242 -0.43 -7.84 17.97
CA GLY A 242 -0.55 -6.72 17.03
C GLY A 242 -0.88 -7.12 15.58
N GLY A 243 -0.79 -8.41 15.25
CA GLY A 243 -1.10 -8.96 13.93
C GLY A 243 -1.40 -10.47 13.98
N PRO A 244 -1.94 -11.05 12.89
CA PRO A 244 -2.42 -12.44 12.84
C PRO A 244 -1.27 -13.43 12.63
N GLY A 245 -0.40 -13.54 13.63
CA GLY A 245 0.78 -14.39 13.59
C GLY A 245 1.58 -14.36 14.88
N THR A 246 2.47 -15.35 15.08
CA THR A 246 3.25 -15.47 16.32
C THR A 246 4.46 -14.55 16.39
N GLU A 247 4.88 -14.02 15.25
CA GLU A 247 5.93 -13.05 15.02
C GLU A 247 5.56 -11.64 15.52
N TYR A 248 4.26 -11.33 15.62
CA TYR A 248 3.80 -10.05 16.14
C TYR A 248 3.89 -9.98 17.66
N SER A 249 4.27 -8.80 18.17
CA SER A 249 4.32 -8.52 19.61
C SER A 249 2.98 -8.81 20.29
N VAL A 250 3.05 -9.38 21.50
CA VAL A 250 1.89 -9.55 22.38
C VAL A 250 1.51 -8.17 22.92
N VAL A 251 0.28 -7.74 22.62
CA VAL A 251 -0.26 -6.44 23.07
C VAL A 251 -1.09 -6.58 24.33
N SER A 252 -1.71 -7.74 24.55
CA SER A 252 -2.50 -8.05 25.73
C SER A 252 -2.72 -9.57 25.87
N SER A 253 -3.52 -9.99 26.85
CA SER A 253 -3.96 -11.37 27.01
C SER A 253 -5.41 -11.44 27.47
N LEU A 254 -6.16 -12.37 26.90
CA LEU A 254 -7.54 -12.68 27.24
C LEU A 254 -7.60 -13.83 28.24
N LYS A 255 -8.58 -13.77 29.16
CA LYS A 255 -8.77 -14.77 30.22
C LYS A 255 -9.68 -15.91 29.77
N PRO A 256 -9.57 -17.11 30.36
CA PRO A 256 -10.52 -18.20 30.13
C PRO A 256 -11.95 -17.74 30.46
N GLY A 257 -12.91 -18.06 29.59
CA GLY A 257 -14.31 -17.66 29.72
C GLY A 257 -14.60 -16.20 29.34
N GLN A 258 -13.60 -15.41 28.98
CA GLN A 258 -13.81 -14.03 28.56
C GLN A 258 -14.59 -14.00 27.23
N GLN A 259 -15.65 -13.20 27.19
CA GLN A 259 -16.40 -12.95 25.97
C GLN A 259 -15.74 -11.85 25.15
N VAL A 260 -15.69 -12.04 23.83
CA VAL A 260 -15.11 -11.10 22.87
C VAL A 260 -15.93 -11.11 21.59
N ILE A 261 -15.89 -10.02 20.84
CA ILE A 261 -16.38 -10.04 19.46
C ILE A 261 -15.21 -10.44 18.57
N ALA A 262 -15.36 -11.57 17.89
CA ALA A 262 -14.30 -12.08 17.02
C ALA A 262 -14.78 -12.14 15.57
N LYS A 263 -13.88 -11.77 14.67
CA LYS A 263 -14.06 -11.92 13.22
C LYS A 263 -12.87 -12.69 12.66
N PRO A 264 -13.07 -13.75 11.86
CA PRO A 264 -11.97 -14.45 11.21
C PRO A 264 -11.13 -13.47 10.38
N ALA A 265 -9.82 -13.47 10.60
CA ALA A 265 -8.84 -12.72 9.82
C ALA A 265 -8.14 -13.62 8.79
N ASN A 266 -7.89 -14.87 9.16
CA ASN A 266 -7.48 -15.97 8.29
C ASN A 266 -7.92 -17.32 8.92
N THR A 267 -7.41 -18.44 8.42
CA THR A 267 -7.78 -19.79 8.90
C THR A 267 -7.33 -20.09 10.34
N GLU A 268 -6.31 -19.38 10.84
CA GLU A 268 -5.72 -19.63 12.17
C GLU A 268 -5.98 -18.51 13.18
N TRP A 269 -6.31 -17.29 12.72
CA TRP A 269 -6.39 -16.08 13.53
C TRP A 269 -7.70 -15.33 13.32
N SER A 270 -8.22 -14.78 14.42
CA SER A 270 -9.36 -13.87 14.44
C SER A 270 -8.94 -12.50 14.95
N SER A 271 -9.45 -11.43 14.34
CA SER A 271 -9.41 -10.09 14.91
C SER A 271 -10.39 -10.01 16.07
N ILE A 272 -9.98 -9.35 17.15
CA ILE A 272 -10.72 -9.25 18.40
C ILE A 272 -11.10 -7.80 18.64
N ASP A 273 -12.38 -7.57 18.87
CA ASP A 273 -12.97 -6.34 19.36
C ASP A 273 -13.53 -6.62 20.76
N LEU A 274 -12.91 -6.02 21.76
CA LEU A 274 -13.24 -6.22 23.17
C LEU A 274 -14.47 -5.41 23.59
N GLN A 275 -14.73 -4.28 22.93
CA GLN A 275 -15.78 -3.34 23.31
C GLN A 275 -17.02 -3.45 22.42
N GLY A 276 -16.92 -4.15 21.29
CA GLY A 276 -17.94 -4.28 20.26
C GLY A 276 -18.24 -2.99 19.52
N ASP A 277 -17.30 -2.05 19.49
CA ASP A 277 -17.45 -0.74 18.87
C ASP A 277 -16.96 -0.68 17.42
N GLY A 278 -16.46 -1.80 16.90
CA GLY A 278 -15.89 -1.96 15.57
C GLY A 278 -14.39 -1.65 15.50
N LEU A 279 -13.74 -1.35 16.62
CA LEU A 279 -12.29 -1.15 16.71
C LEU A 279 -11.62 -2.45 17.14
N ILE A 280 -10.55 -2.82 16.43
CA ILE A 280 -9.82 -4.07 16.70
C ILE A 280 -8.72 -3.80 17.74
N ASP A 281 -8.81 -4.46 18.89
CA ASP A 281 -7.79 -4.42 19.94
C ASP A 281 -6.57 -5.31 19.61
N GLY A 282 -6.76 -6.30 18.73
CA GLY A 282 -5.67 -7.12 18.19
C GLY A 282 -6.14 -8.43 17.60
N PHE A 283 -5.23 -9.40 17.51
CA PHE A 283 -5.47 -10.71 16.91
C PHE A 283 -5.18 -11.85 17.88
N ALA A 284 -6.02 -12.87 17.87
CA ALA A 284 -5.85 -14.07 18.68
C ALA A 284 -6.08 -15.33 17.84
N ALA A 285 -5.45 -16.44 18.23
CA ALA A 285 -5.59 -17.70 17.51
C ALA A 285 -7.03 -18.24 17.61
N SER A 286 -7.67 -18.45 16.47
CA SER A 286 -9.09 -18.83 16.32
C SER A 286 -9.41 -20.16 16.99
N ALA A 287 -8.45 -21.10 17.04
CA ALA A 287 -8.59 -22.39 17.68
C ALA A 287 -8.92 -22.32 19.19
N PHE A 288 -8.77 -21.15 19.81
CA PHE A 288 -9.07 -20.91 21.23
C PHE A 288 -10.31 -20.03 21.46
N LEU A 289 -11.11 -19.82 20.42
CA LEU A 289 -12.35 -19.04 20.49
C LEU A 289 -13.52 -19.97 20.14
N LYS A 290 -14.52 -20.02 21.01
CA LYS A 290 -15.76 -20.76 20.78
C LYS A 290 -16.88 -19.77 20.54
N GLU A 291 -17.50 -19.82 19.38
CA GLU A 291 -18.66 -18.99 19.06
C GLU A 291 -19.82 -19.30 20.03
N LEU A 292 -20.46 -18.23 20.53
CA LEU A 292 -21.66 -18.28 21.36
C LEU A 292 -22.85 -17.95 20.48
N ASN A 293 -23.75 -18.92 20.32
CA ASN A 293 -25.04 -18.75 19.66
C ASN A 293 -25.97 -17.80 20.41
#